data_AF-A0A1B7TGG4-F1
#
_entry.id   AF-A0A1B7TGG4-F1
#
_cell.length_a   1.000
_cell.length_b   1.000
_cell.length_c   1.000
_cell.angle_alpha   90.00
_cell.angle_beta   90.00
_cell.angle_gamma   90.00
#
_symmetry.space_group_name_H-M   'P 1'
#
loop_
_entity.id
_entity.type
_entity.pdbx_description
1 polymer ?
#
loop_
_entity_poly.entity_id
_entity_poly.type
_entity_poly.pdbx_seq_one_letter_code
_entity_poly.pdbx_strand_id
1 'polypeptide(L)'
;MSRVVDVTIGKHDSSITYLTTSDFKVLEFPSSLLPDNIKTGAVLKIQIDFNESLTKETNNKFIDFQNNLLDKISTFKPKKPELFVKTKLPTSITLAWEPLNLGIAKLKNVSLWHKSLKLSQIATIYNIQNRTYKLTGLNISSKHVFQLRIDTSNGIYSSEMMLAETLSSNDLSGFNICVGALSDGNTTFDDIKAVADALSISQLSRQCNEDTTHYITDTVDDENEEHDLQLNVAKNLNIPIVKPNWLQGCLKEKQLLGVKKFY
;
A
#
# COMPACT_ATOMS: atom_id res chain seq x y z
N MET A 1 -14.18 37.70 42.38
CA MET A 1 -14.47 39.13 42.62
C MET A 1 -15.49 39.58 41.59
N SER A 2 -16.66 40.04 42.03
CA SER A 2 -17.67 40.65 41.16
C SER A 2 -17.33 42.12 40.93
N ARG A 3 -17.49 42.61 39.71
CA ARG A 3 -17.36 44.03 39.41
C ARG A 3 -18.66 44.52 38.80
N VAL A 4 -19.23 45.56 39.40
CA VAL A 4 -20.44 46.23 38.91
C VAL A 4 -20.04 47.58 38.35
N VAL A 5 -20.52 47.90 37.15
CA VAL A 5 -20.28 49.18 36.48
C VAL A 5 -21.61 49.70 35.94
N ASP A 6 -21.96 50.92 36.32
CA ASP A 6 -23.09 51.62 35.72
C ASP A 6 -22.62 52.32 34.44
N VAL A 7 -23.39 52.16 33.36
CA VAL A 7 -23.08 52.66 32.03
C VAL A 7 -24.28 53.39 31.44
N THR A 8 -24.04 54.53 30.80
CA THR A 8 -25.06 55.34 30.13
C THR A 8 -25.02 55.08 28.64
N ILE A 9 -26.19 54.90 28.03
CA ILE A 9 -26.31 54.64 26.61
C ILE A 9 -26.15 55.92 25.82
N GLY A 10 -25.15 55.96 24.96
CA GLY A 10 -24.95 57.00 23.98
C GLY A 10 -25.71 56.68 22.70
N LYS A 11 -24.97 56.58 21.59
CA LYS A 11 -25.54 56.25 20.28
C LYS A 11 -25.95 54.78 20.23
N HIS A 12 -27.21 54.53 19.85
CA HIS A 12 -27.79 53.21 19.70
C HIS A 12 -28.14 52.97 18.23
N ASP A 13 -27.47 52.00 17.61
CA ASP A 13 -27.76 51.52 16.26
C ASP A 13 -28.19 50.05 16.31
N SER A 14 -28.69 49.51 15.19
CA SER A 14 -29.20 48.13 15.12
C SER A 14 -28.14 47.04 15.33
N SER A 15 -26.86 47.34 15.13
CA SER A 15 -25.75 46.39 15.30
C SER A 15 -24.95 46.64 16.59
N ILE A 16 -24.56 47.89 16.83
CA ILE A 16 -23.65 48.29 17.90
C ILE A 16 -24.26 49.45 18.67
N THR A 17 -24.10 49.42 19.99
CA THR A 17 -24.45 50.50 20.90
C THR A 17 -23.21 50.99 21.62
N TYR A 18 -23.07 52.30 21.71
CA TYR A 18 -21.98 52.93 22.47
C TYR A 18 -22.44 53.18 23.91
N LEU A 19 -21.75 52.56 24.86
CA LEU A 19 -21.98 52.74 26.30
C LEU A 19 -20.89 53.64 26.86
N THR A 20 -21.25 54.52 27.78
CA THR A 20 -20.34 55.48 28.41
C THR A 20 -20.32 55.29 29.90
N THR A 21 -19.13 55.23 30.51
CA THR A 21 -18.98 55.12 31.96
C THR A 21 -18.81 56.51 32.60
N SER A 22 -18.94 56.59 33.92
CA SER A 22 -18.69 57.82 34.69
C SER A 22 -17.24 58.30 34.63
N ASP A 23 -16.28 57.41 34.34
CA ASP A 23 -14.87 57.72 34.13
C ASP A 23 -14.52 57.98 32.66
N PHE A 24 -15.50 58.41 31.85
CA PHE A 24 -15.36 58.83 30.45
C PHE A 24 -14.82 57.76 29.50
N LYS A 25 -15.00 56.47 29.83
CA LYS A 25 -14.69 55.37 28.90
C LYS A 25 -15.89 55.13 27.99
N VAL A 26 -15.58 54.77 26.75
CA VAL A 26 -16.56 54.39 25.75
C VAL A 26 -16.39 52.89 25.46
N LEU A 27 -17.49 52.15 25.53
CA LEU A 27 -17.54 50.72 25.22
C LEU A 27 -18.42 50.52 24.00
N GLU A 28 -17.89 49.81 23.00
CA GLU A 28 -18.69 49.28 21.90
C GLU A 28 -19.31 47.95 22.35
N PHE A 29 -20.64 47.90 22.38
CA PHE A 29 -21.37 46.74 22.86
C PHE A 29 -22.37 46.25 21.80
N PRO A 30 -22.42 44.95 21.48
CA PRO A 30 -23.40 44.42 20.53
C PRO A 30 -24.83 44.72 20.99
N SER A 31 -25.61 45.38 20.14
CA SER A 31 -26.99 45.77 20.47
C SER A 31 -27.88 44.58 20.81
N SER A 32 -27.57 43.39 20.26
CA SER A 32 -28.31 42.13 20.50
C SER A 32 -28.14 41.56 21.91
N LEU A 33 -27.14 42.01 22.67
CA LEU A 33 -26.89 41.56 24.04
C LEU A 33 -27.51 42.51 25.08
N LEU A 34 -28.09 43.62 24.64
CA LEU A 34 -28.80 44.56 25.50
C LEU A 34 -30.27 44.13 25.66
N PRO A 35 -30.93 44.48 26.79
CA PRO A 35 -32.37 44.29 26.94
C PRO A 35 -33.20 44.98 25.84
N ASP A 36 -34.42 44.50 25.62
CA ASP A 36 -35.33 45.09 24.65
C ASP A 36 -35.83 46.49 25.07
N ASN A 37 -36.19 47.32 24.09
CA ASN A 37 -36.82 48.65 24.26
C ASN A 37 -35.99 49.71 24.99
N ILE A 38 -34.67 49.69 24.83
CA ILE A 38 -33.79 50.66 25.47
C ILE A 38 -33.67 51.96 24.66
N LYS A 39 -33.60 53.09 25.36
CA LYS A 39 -33.47 54.44 24.77
C LYS A 39 -32.09 55.04 25.04
N THR A 40 -31.64 55.91 24.12
CA THR A 40 -30.49 56.79 24.35
C THR A 40 -30.65 57.58 25.65
N GLY A 41 -29.55 57.67 26.41
CA GLY A 41 -29.49 58.32 27.72
C GLY A 41 -29.93 57.45 28.90
N ALA A 42 -30.44 56.24 28.67
CA ALA A 42 -30.74 55.31 29.76
C ALA A 42 -29.46 54.80 30.43
N VAL A 43 -29.54 54.53 31.74
CA VAL A 43 -28.45 53.96 32.52
C VAL A 43 -28.70 52.47 32.74
N LEU A 44 -27.73 51.64 32.37
CA LEU A 44 -27.72 50.20 32.59
C LEU A 44 -26.67 49.84 33.64
N LYS A 45 -26.90 48.71 34.30
CA LYS A 45 -25.93 48.10 35.20
C LYS A 45 -25.32 46.88 34.53
N ILE A 46 -24.01 46.88 34.33
CA ILE A 46 -23.27 45.71 33.88
C ILE A 46 -22.59 45.09 35.10
N GLN A 47 -22.98 43.85 35.40
CA GLN A 47 -22.33 43.04 36.41
C GLN A 47 -21.45 42.00 35.71
N ILE A 48 -20.16 42.00 36.06
CA ILE A 48 -19.15 41.10 35.51
C ILE A 48 -18.67 40.20 36.64
N ASP A 49 -18.95 38.91 36.49
CA ASP A 49 -18.57 37.87 37.44
C ASP A 49 -17.68 36.83 36.76
N PHE A 50 -16.68 36.36 37.50
CA PHE A 50 -15.90 35.22 37.06
C PHE A 50 -16.70 33.93 37.28
N ASN A 51 -17.04 33.24 36.19
CA ASN A 51 -17.76 31.98 36.26
C ASN A 51 -16.77 30.81 36.41
N GLU A 52 -16.41 30.50 37.65
CA GLU A 52 -15.48 29.42 37.99
C GLU A 52 -15.97 28.05 37.48
N SER A 53 -17.27 27.78 37.63
CA SER A 53 -17.88 26.50 37.24
C SER A 53 -17.77 26.25 35.74
N LEU A 54 -18.21 27.20 34.90
CA LEU A 54 -18.11 27.07 33.44
C LEU A 54 -16.65 27.09 32.95
N THR A 55 -15.78 27.85 33.62
CA THR A 55 -14.34 27.86 33.29
C THR A 55 -13.74 26.48 33.54
N LYS A 56 -14.05 25.86 34.68
CA LYS A 56 -13.59 24.51 35.01
C LYS A 56 -14.14 23.47 34.02
N GLU A 57 -15.42 23.55 33.69
CA GLU A 57 -16.05 22.64 32.72
C GLU A 57 -15.41 22.76 31.33
N THR A 58 -15.19 23.98 30.85
CA THR A 58 -14.57 24.24 29.54
C THR A 58 -13.13 23.75 29.52
N ASN A 59 -12.38 23.97 30.60
CA ASN A 59 -11.01 23.50 30.70
C ASN A 59 -10.94 21.96 30.71
N ASN A 60 -11.86 21.31 31.43
CA ASN A 60 -11.96 19.85 31.42
C ASN A 60 -12.26 19.32 30.00
N LYS A 61 -13.24 19.89 29.29
CA LYS A 61 -13.54 19.53 27.90
C LYS A 61 -12.33 19.68 26.97
N PHE A 62 -11.57 20.76 27.15
CA PHE A 62 -10.35 20.99 26.38
C PHE A 62 -9.30 19.92 26.67
N ILE A 63 -9.03 19.62 27.94
CA ILE A 63 -8.06 18.60 28.35
C ILE A 63 -8.50 17.22 27.84
N ASP A 64 -9.77 16.87 27.99
CA ASP A 64 -10.33 15.60 27.52
C ASP A 64 -10.17 15.46 26.01
N PHE A 65 -10.39 16.53 25.25
CA PHE A 65 -10.15 16.55 23.80
C PHE A 65 -8.68 16.33 23.46
N GLN A 66 -7.75 17.02 24.14
CA GLN A 66 -6.31 16.86 23.92
C GLN A 66 -5.84 15.43 24.23
N ASN A 67 -6.32 14.86 25.34
CA ASN A 67 -6.01 13.48 25.71
C ASN A 67 -6.54 12.48 24.67
N ASN A 68 -7.78 12.64 24.24
CA ASN A 68 -8.37 11.79 23.20
C ASN A 68 -7.58 11.86 21.88
N LEU A 69 -7.14 13.06 21.50
CA LEU A 69 -6.31 13.27 20.32
C LEU A 69 -4.96 12.56 20.45
N LEU A 70 -4.29 12.69 21.61
CA LEU A 70 -3.00 12.09 21.88
C LEU A 70 -3.06 10.56 21.85
N ASP A 71 -4.10 9.97 22.45
CA ASP A 71 -4.32 8.52 22.49
C ASP A 71 -4.54 7.96 21.08
N LYS A 72 -5.37 8.65 20.29
CA LYS A 72 -5.64 8.23 18.91
C LYS A 72 -4.39 8.32 18.04
N ILE A 73 -3.66 9.43 18.05
CA ILE A 73 -2.45 9.60 17.22
C ILE A 73 -1.39 8.54 17.55
N SER A 74 -1.23 8.20 18.83
CA SER A 74 -0.24 7.22 19.28
C SER A 74 -0.53 5.80 18.79
N THR A 75 -1.80 5.48 18.52
CA THR A 75 -2.26 4.16 18.09
C THR A 75 -1.99 3.92 16.59
N PHE A 76 -1.88 4.98 15.78
CA PHE A 76 -1.72 4.88 14.32
C PHE A 76 -0.26 5.11 13.87
N LYS A 77 0.68 4.38 14.48
CA LYS A 77 2.08 4.39 14.02
C LYS A 77 2.25 3.46 12.80
N PRO A 78 3.08 3.86 11.81
CA PRO A 78 3.44 2.96 10.72
C PRO A 78 4.08 1.68 11.25
N LYS A 79 3.68 0.55 10.67
CA LYS A 79 4.37 -0.73 10.90
C LYS A 79 5.52 -0.87 9.92
N LYS A 80 6.54 -1.64 10.33
CA LYS A 80 7.61 -2.05 9.42
C LYS A 80 7.00 -2.88 8.28
N PRO A 81 7.49 -2.72 7.03
CA PRO A 81 7.04 -3.54 5.93
C PRO A 81 7.53 -4.98 6.09
N GLU A 82 6.75 -5.95 5.63
CA GLU A 82 7.10 -7.37 5.66
C GLU A 82 7.39 -7.84 4.22
N LEU A 83 8.60 -8.34 4.00
CA LEU A 83 9.10 -8.76 2.70
C LEU A 83 9.39 -10.27 2.73
N PHE A 84 8.93 -11.00 1.72
CA PHE A 84 9.09 -12.45 1.60
C PHE A 84 9.40 -12.88 0.17
N VAL A 85 9.97 -14.08 0.01
CA VAL A 85 10.21 -14.67 -1.31
C VAL A 85 8.93 -15.31 -1.80
N LYS A 86 8.46 -14.89 -2.97
CA LYS A 86 7.30 -15.51 -3.63
C LYS A 86 7.73 -16.71 -4.47
N THR A 87 8.78 -16.56 -5.27
CA THR A 87 9.26 -17.60 -6.18
C THR A 87 10.78 -17.52 -6.35
N LYS A 88 11.44 -18.67 -6.48
CA LYS A 88 12.87 -18.79 -6.78
C LYS A 88 13.03 -19.59 -8.05
N LEU A 89 13.87 -19.13 -8.96
CA LEU A 89 14.28 -19.82 -10.17
C LEU A 89 15.81 -19.84 -10.22
N PRO A 90 16.42 -20.59 -11.17
CA PRO A 90 17.88 -20.66 -11.27
C PRO A 90 18.53 -19.30 -11.58
N THR A 91 17.85 -18.42 -12.31
CA THR A 91 18.40 -17.11 -12.74
C THR A 91 17.52 -15.91 -12.36
N SER A 92 16.49 -16.13 -11.55
CA SER A 92 15.64 -15.04 -11.07
C SER A 92 14.99 -15.34 -9.72
N ILE A 93 14.64 -14.28 -8.99
CA ILE A 93 13.90 -14.35 -7.73
C ILE A 93 12.76 -13.33 -7.80
N THR A 94 11.56 -13.78 -7.47
CA THR A 94 10.39 -12.92 -7.31
C THR A 94 10.15 -12.71 -5.82
N LEU A 95 10.13 -11.45 -5.41
CA LEU A 95 9.87 -11.00 -4.05
C LEU A 95 8.46 -10.42 -3.99
N ALA A 96 7.85 -10.48 -2.81
CA ALA A 96 6.57 -9.86 -2.53
C ALA A 96 6.53 -9.29 -1.11
N TRP A 97 5.59 -8.38 -0.86
CA TRP A 97 5.41 -7.79 0.45
C TRP A 97 3.94 -7.62 0.83
N GLU A 98 3.69 -7.61 2.13
CA GLU A 98 2.36 -7.36 2.67
C GLU A 98 1.89 -5.92 2.44
N PRO A 99 0.57 -5.67 2.44
CA PRO A 99 0.02 -4.32 2.38
C PRO A 99 0.65 -3.41 3.44
N LEU A 100 1.13 -2.24 3.01
CA LEU A 100 1.82 -1.30 3.88
C LEU A 100 0.85 -0.68 4.88
N ASN A 101 1.07 -0.90 6.17
CA ASN A 101 0.34 -0.21 7.23
C ASN A 101 1.06 1.08 7.61
N LEU A 102 0.58 2.20 7.07
CA LEU A 102 1.18 3.52 7.25
C LEU A 102 0.60 4.29 8.46
N GLY A 103 -0.45 3.78 9.11
CA GLY A 103 -1.18 4.53 10.13
C GLY A 103 -1.66 5.89 9.58
N ILE A 104 -1.27 6.98 10.26
CA ILE A 104 -1.54 8.37 9.79
C ILE A 104 -0.46 8.93 8.87
N ALA A 105 0.65 8.21 8.67
CA ALA A 105 1.76 8.72 7.88
C ALA A 105 1.47 8.65 6.38
N LYS A 106 1.98 9.64 5.64
CA LYS A 106 1.93 9.62 4.18
C LYS A 106 3.16 8.89 3.64
N LEU A 107 2.96 7.99 2.68
CA LEU A 107 4.06 7.34 1.95
C LEU A 107 4.73 8.36 1.03
N LYS A 108 6.06 8.46 1.11
CA LYS A 108 6.88 9.29 0.22
C LYS A 108 7.58 8.46 -0.84
N ASN A 109 8.13 7.32 -0.45
CA ASN A 109 8.92 6.48 -1.34
C ASN A 109 8.96 5.03 -0.84
N VAL A 110 9.06 4.08 -1.78
CA VAL A 110 9.30 2.66 -1.52
C VAL A 110 10.56 2.27 -2.28
N SER A 111 11.47 1.58 -1.63
CA SER A 111 12.73 1.14 -2.24
C SER A 111 13.10 -0.26 -1.81
N LEU A 112 13.51 -1.08 -2.78
CA LEU A 112 14.11 -2.38 -2.53
C LEU A 112 15.63 -2.24 -2.61
N TRP A 113 16.30 -2.88 -1.67
CA TRP A 113 17.74 -2.90 -1.55
C TRP A 113 18.22 -4.32 -1.79
N HIS A 114 19.32 -4.46 -2.54
CA HIS A 114 19.99 -5.72 -2.80
C HIS A 114 21.48 -5.57 -2.53
N LYS A 115 22.03 -6.37 -1.61
CA LYS A 115 23.46 -6.27 -1.20
C LYS A 115 23.89 -4.83 -0.87
N SER A 116 23.04 -4.11 -0.12
CA SER A 116 23.25 -2.70 0.27
C SER A 116 23.23 -1.68 -0.86
N LEU A 117 22.96 -2.10 -2.10
CA LEU A 117 22.70 -1.20 -3.21
C LEU A 117 21.19 -1.00 -3.35
N LYS A 118 20.78 0.26 -3.45
CA LYS A 118 19.39 0.61 -3.76
C LYS A 118 19.12 0.19 -5.20
N LEU A 119 18.20 -0.75 -5.40
CA LEU A 119 17.71 -1.04 -6.74
C LEU A 119 16.94 0.21 -7.20
N SER A 120 17.35 0.75 -8.36
CA SER A 120 16.83 2.02 -8.88
C SER A 120 15.30 1.95 -8.98
N GLN A 121 14.66 2.81 -8.18
CA GLN A 121 13.23 3.09 -8.13
C GLN A 121 12.27 1.92 -8.44
N ILE A 122 11.66 1.36 -7.39
CA ILE A 122 10.29 0.81 -7.46
C ILE A 122 9.31 1.87 -8.03
N ALA A 123 9.72 3.15 -8.14
CA ALA A 123 8.90 4.24 -8.68
C ALA A 123 8.50 4.10 -10.16
N THR A 124 8.95 3.08 -10.90
CA THR A 124 8.47 2.84 -12.29
C THR A 124 7.82 1.47 -12.48
N ILE A 125 7.75 0.62 -11.44
CA ILE A 125 7.08 -0.67 -11.56
C ILE A 125 5.63 -0.48 -11.12
N TYR A 126 4.85 -0.12 -12.13
CA TYR A 126 3.43 -0.38 -12.29
C TYR A 126 2.81 -1.19 -11.15
N ASN A 127 1.95 -0.48 -10.44
CA ASN A 127 0.88 -1.02 -9.61
C ASN A 127 1.28 -1.48 -8.20
N ILE A 128 1.11 -0.56 -7.25
CA ILE A 128 0.96 -0.84 -5.81
C ILE A 128 -0.05 -2.00 -5.54
N GLN A 129 -0.92 -2.34 -6.51
CA GLN A 129 -1.81 -3.50 -6.43
C GLN A 129 -1.07 -4.85 -6.33
N ASN A 130 0.01 -5.07 -7.09
CA ASN A 130 0.58 -6.42 -7.22
C ASN A 130 1.58 -6.74 -6.11
N ARG A 131 2.21 -5.72 -5.50
CA ARG A 131 3.15 -5.85 -4.37
C ARG A 131 4.26 -6.89 -4.61
N THR A 132 4.74 -6.97 -5.85
CA THR A 132 5.77 -7.92 -6.30
C THR A 132 6.94 -7.22 -6.99
N TYR A 133 8.10 -7.86 -6.98
CA TYR A 133 9.27 -7.44 -7.74
C TYR A 133 10.06 -8.66 -8.22
N LYS A 134 10.31 -8.77 -9.53
CA LYS A 134 11.10 -9.85 -10.12
C LYS A 134 12.50 -9.35 -10.48
N LEU A 135 13.51 -9.91 -9.83
CA LEU A 135 14.91 -9.68 -10.18
C LEU A 135 15.40 -10.81 -11.10
N THR A 136 15.83 -10.48 -12.31
CA THR A 136 16.34 -11.42 -13.31
C THR A 136 17.85 -11.27 -13.51
N GLY A 137 18.47 -12.19 -14.27
CA GLY A 137 19.90 -12.14 -14.59
C GLY A 137 20.81 -12.53 -13.41
N LEU A 138 20.29 -13.32 -12.48
CA LEU A 138 21.04 -13.82 -11.34
C LEU A 138 21.86 -15.05 -11.73
N ASN A 139 22.95 -15.29 -11.01
CA ASN A 139 23.77 -16.50 -11.17
C ASN A 139 23.06 -17.69 -10.51
N ILE A 140 23.22 -18.88 -11.08
CA ILE A 140 22.70 -20.14 -10.54
C ILE A 140 23.33 -20.42 -9.17
N SER A 141 22.53 -20.96 -8.23
CA SER A 141 22.97 -21.30 -6.86
C SER A 141 23.76 -20.18 -6.16
N SER A 142 23.28 -18.94 -6.25
CA SER A 142 23.92 -17.78 -5.64
C SER A 142 23.04 -17.12 -4.58
N LYS A 143 23.67 -16.63 -3.52
CA LYS A 143 23.01 -16.02 -2.35
C LYS A 143 22.83 -14.52 -2.52
N HIS A 144 21.64 -14.04 -2.16
CA HIS A 144 21.20 -12.66 -2.25
C HIS A 144 20.59 -12.21 -0.92
N VAL A 145 20.81 -10.93 -0.59
CA VAL A 145 20.22 -10.30 0.59
C VAL A 145 19.36 -9.14 0.11
N PHE A 146 18.10 -9.14 0.51
CA PHE A 146 17.11 -8.13 0.14
C PHE A 146 16.56 -7.41 1.37
N GLN A 147 16.22 -6.13 1.21
CA GLN A 147 15.51 -5.37 2.24
C GLN A 147 14.55 -4.37 1.60
N LEU A 148 13.32 -4.35 2.09
CA LEU A 148 12.33 -3.36 1.69
C LEU A 148 12.41 -2.18 2.65
N ARG A 149 12.43 -0.96 2.10
CA ARG A 149 12.45 0.27 2.86
C ARG A 149 11.36 1.21 2.38
N ILE A 150 10.58 1.71 3.32
CA ILE A 150 9.53 2.69 3.11
C ILE A 150 9.93 4.01 3.79
N ASP A 151 9.93 5.09 3.02
CA ASP A 151 10.13 6.44 3.53
C ASP A 151 8.74 7.09 3.68
N THR A 152 8.41 7.56 4.87
CA THR A 152 7.10 8.14 5.20
C THR A 152 7.23 9.57 5.73
N SER A 153 6.11 10.25 5.98
CA SER A 153 6.11 11.53 6.71
C SER A 153 6.63 11.40 8.14
N ASN A 154 6.50 10.22 8.76
CA ASN A 154 6.85 9.97 10.16
C ASN A 154 8.21 9.27 10.32
N GLY A 155 9.02 9.20 9.27
CA GLY A 155 10.34 8.59 9.29
C GLY A 155 10.48 7.43 8.31
N ILE A 156 11.55 6.67 8.50
CA ILE A 156 11.98 5.60 7.60
C ILE A 156 11.80 4.27 8.32
N TYR A 157 11.15 3.32 7.67
CA TYR A 157 10.94 1.97 8.18
C TYR A 157 11.49 0.96 7.20
N SER A 158 12.18 -0.06 7.72
CA SER A 158 12.76 -1.12 6.93
C SER A 158 12.25 -2.48 7.39
N SER A 159 12.06 -3.38 6.43
CA SER A 159 11.79 -4.78 6.71
C SER A 159 13.01 -5.42 7.37
N GLU A 160 12.79 -6.60 7.93
CA GLU A 160 13.90 -7.51 8.23
C GLU A 160 14.68 -7.85 6.94
N MET A 161 15.96 -8.17 7.11
CA MET A 161 16.82 -8.59 6.00
C MET A 161 16.41 -9.99 5.56
N MET A 162 16.09 -10.12 4.27
CA MET A 162 15.67 -11.39 3.70
C MET A 162 16.81 -12.03 2.91
N LEU A 163 17.21 -13.23 3.33
CA LEU A 163 18.16 -14.07 2.62
C LEU A 163 17.42 -14.96 1.62
N ALA A 164 17.85 -14.94 0.36
CA ALA A 164 17.32 -15.80 -0.69
C ALA A 164 18.46 -16.35 -1.55
N GLU A 165 18.29 -17.57 -2.04
CA GLU A 165 19.24 -18.25 -2.90
C GLU A 165 18.50 -18.71 -4.16
N THR A 166 19.09 -18.48 -5.32
CA THR A 166 18.57 -19.00 -6.59
C THR A 166 18.68 -20.52 -6.62
N LEU A 167 17.78 -21.17 -7.35
CA LEU A 167 17.79 -22.63 -7.44
C LEU A 167 19.01 -23.14 -8.25
N SER A 168 19.29 -24.43 -8.13
CA SER A 168 20.25 -25.11 -9.01
C SER A 168 19.65 -25.35 -10.39
N SER A 169 20.48 -25.66 -11.39
CA SER A 169 20.00 -26.02 -12.74
C SER A 169 19.09 -27.26 -12.76
N ASN A 170 19.17 -28.09 -11.72
CA ASN A 170 18.48 -29.38 -11.65
C ASN A 170 17.23 -29.30 -10.76
N ASP A 171 16.98 -28.14 -10.15
CA ASP A 171 15.84 -27.91 -9.27
C ASP A 171 14.82 -27.03 -10.01
N LEU A 172 13.72 -27.66 -10.43
CA LEU A 172 12.62 -27.01 -11.12
C LEU A 172 11.44 -26.72 -10.18
N SER A 173 11.58 -26.94 -8.87
CA SER A 173 10.46 -26.83 -7.92
C SER A 173 9.76 -25.47 -7.89
N GLY A 174 10.48 -24.41 -8.25
CA GLY A 174 9.93 -23.05 -8.34
C GLY A 174 9.26 -22.70 -9.67
N PHE A 175 9.17 -23.62 -10.62
CA PHE A 175 8.49 -23.38 -11.89
C PHE A 175 6.97 -23.40 -11.72
N ASN A 176 6.30 -22.57 -12.52
CA ASN A 176 4.85 -22.51 -12.63
C ASN A 176 4.48 -22.65 -14.11
N ILE A 177 3.75 -23.71 -14.44
CA ILE A 177 3.48 -24.14 -15.80
C ILE A 177 1.98 -23.96 -16.08
N CYS A 178 1.68 -23.19 -17.13
CA CYS A 178 0.34 -23.05 -17.68
C CYS A 178 0.22 -23.99 -18.88
N VAL A 179 -0.75 -24.91 -18.87
CA VAL A 179 -1.00 -25.86 -19.96
C VAL A 179 -2.16 -25.37 -20.80
N GLY A 180 -1.88 -25.13 -22.08
CA GLY A 180 -2.82 -24.68 -23.08
C GLY A 180 -3.67 -25.81 -23.68
N ALA A 181 -4.16 -25.53 -24.89
CA ALA A 181 -4.79 -26.55 -25.71
C ALA A 181 -3.79 -27.68 -26.03
N LEU A 182 -4.29 -28.91 -26.07
CA LEU A 182 -3.51 -30.09 -26.43
C LEU A 182 -4.26 -30.83 -27.54
N SER A 183 -3.53 -31.31 -28.55
CA SER A 183 -4.08 -32.08 -29.65
C SER A 183 -4.53 -33.46 -29.16
N ASP A 184 -5.70 -33.90 -29.61
CA ASP A 184 -6.27 -35.19 -29.24
C ASP A 184 -5.40 -36.33 -29.84
N GLY A 185 -4.44 -36.84 -29.07
CA GLY A 185 -3.70 -38.06 -29.40
C GLY A 185 -2.22 -38.10 -29.02
N ASN A 186 -1.56 -36.95 -28.76
CA ASN A 186 -0.10 -36.93 -28.52
C ASN A 186 0.30 -36.88 -27.04
N THR A 187 -0.30 -35.98 -26.27
CA THR A 187 0.06 -35.79 -24.86
C THR A 187 -1.14 -35.21 -24.12
N THR A 188 -1.52 -35.82 -23.01
CA THR A 188 -2.62 -35.36 -22.18
C THR A 188 -2.14 -34.43 -21.06
N PHE A 189 -3.06 -33.71 -20.43
CA PHE A 189 -2.75 -32.92 -19.24
C PHE A 189 -2.20 -33.79 -18.10
N ASP A 190 -2.71 -35.02 -17.96
CA ASP A 190 -2.26 -35.95 -16.92
C ASP A 190 -0.82 -36.45 -17.18
N ASP A 191 -0.44 -36.63 -18.45
CA ASP A 191 0.94 -36.95 -18.81
C ASP A 191 1.89 -35.79 -18.42
N ILE A 192 1.52 -34.55 -18.74
CA ILE A 192 2.30 -33.36 -18.37
C ILE A 192 2.39 -33.25 -16.84
N LYS A 193 1.30 -33.53 -16.13
CA LYS A 193 1.26 -33.52 -14.68
C LYS A 193 2.17 -34.57 -14.07
N ALA A 194 2.17 -35.80 -14.59
CA ALA A 194 3.07 -36.85 -14.11
C ALA A 194 4.55 -36.47 -14.28
N VAL A 195 4.91 -35.82 -15.40
CA VAL A 195 6.27 -35.32 -15.64
C VAL A 195 6.59 -34.14 -14.70
N ALA A 196 5.66 -33.22 -14.49
CA ALA A 196 5.82 -32.08 -13.58
C ALA A 196 6.02 -32.56 -12.13
N ASP A 197 5.22 -33.52 -11.66
CA ASP A 197 5.34 -34.12 -10.34
C ASP A 197 6.70 -34.82 -10.16
N ALA A 198 7.17 -35.54 -11.18
CA ALA A 198 8.50 -36.17 -11.18
C ALA A 198 9.66 -35.14 -11.11
N LEU A 199 9.42 -33.92 -11.61
CA LEU A 199 10.34 -32.78 -11.53
C LEU A 199 10.13 -31.91 -10.29
N SER A 200 9.25 -32.32 -9.36
CA SER A 200 8.87 -31.57 -8.15
C SER A 200 8.22 -30.21 -8.43
N ILE A 201 7.63 -30.03 -9.60
CA ILE A 201 6.91 -28.82 -10.00
C ILE A 201 5.49 -28.90 -9.43
N SER A 202 5.21 -28.12 -8.39
CA SER A 202 3.90 -28.14 -7.72
C SER A 202 2.84 -27.27 -8.40
N GLN A 203 3.24 -26.31 -9.22
CA GLN A 203 2.35 -25.32 -9.82
C GLN A 203 2.09 -25.66 -11.29
N LEU A 204 0.97 -26.35 -11.53
CA LEU A 204 0.46 -26.69 -12.85
C LEU A 204 -0.99 -26.22 -12.96
N SER A 205 -1.29 -25.38 -13.95
CA SER A 205 -2.63 -24.81 -14.14
C SER A 205 -3.03 -24.80 -15.62
N ARG A 206 -4.31 -24.51 -15.90
CA ARG A 206 -4.78 -24.10 -17.23
C ARG A 206 -4.98 -22.59 -17.34
N GLN A 207 -4.61 -21.84 -16.30
CA GLN A 207 -4.82 -20.40 -16.22
C GLN A 207 -3.47 -19.72 -15.97
N CYS A 208 -3.09 -18.88 -16.92
CA CYS A 208 -1.84 -18.17 -16.86
C CYS A 208 -1.99 -16.95 -15.96
N ASN A 209 -0.92 -16.67 -15.23
CA ASN A 209 -0.82 -15.56 -14.30
C ASN A 209 0.58 -14.96 -14.34
N GLU A 210 0.80 -13.87 -13.60
CA GLU A 210 2.08 -13.15 -13.59
C GLU A 210 3.27 -13.99 -13.07
N ASP A 211 2.98 -15.07 -12.33
CA ASP A 211 4.00 -15.99 -11.83
C ASP A 211 4.27 -17.15 -12.79
N THR A 212 3.50 -17.27 -13.87
CA THR A 212 3.65 -18.33 -14.86
C THR A 212 5.00 -18.19 -15.54
N THR A 213 5.75 -19.29 -15.56
CA THR A 213 7.11 -19.34 -16.08
C THR A 213 7.16 -19.84 -17.51
N HIS A 214 6.32 -20.81 -17.85
CA HIS A 214 6.27 -21.47 -19.16
C HIS A 214 4.81 -21.76 -19.50
N TYR A 215 4.49 -21.63 -20.78
CA TYR A 215 3.23 -22.05 -21.36
C TYR A 215 3.47 -23.28 -22.22
N ILE A 216 2.74 -24.38 -21.98
CA ILE A 216 2.91 -25.64 -22.72
C ILE A 216 1.71 -25.88 -23.63
N THR A 217 1.95 -26.05 -24.92
CA THR A 217 0.93 -26.39 -25.93
C THR A 217 1.56 -27.16 -27.10
N ASP A 218 0.80 -28.04 -27.75
CA ASP A 218 1.21 -28.71 -28.99
C ASP A 218 0.34 -28.31 -30.20
N THR A 219 -0.66 -27.46 -29.99
CA THR A 219 -1.52 -26.94 -31.07
C THR A 219 -0.81 -25.79 -31.78
N VAL A 220 -0.77 -25.84 -33.11
CA VAL A 220 -0.16 -24.79 -33.94
C VAL A 220 -1.02 -23.53 -33.91
N ASP A 221 -0.37 -22.37 -33.93
CA ASP A 221 -0.91 -21.00 -33.80
C ASP A 221 -1.92 -20.57 -34.90
N ASP A 222 -2.53 -21.47 -35.69
CA ASP A 222 -3.13 -21.06 -36.97
C ASP A 222 -4.67 -20.92 -37.02
N GLU A 223 -5.45 -21.40 -36.03
CA GLU A 223 -6.93 -21.33 -36.13
C GLU A 223 -7.70 -20.84 -34.89
N ASN A 224 -7.11 -20.88 -33.68
CA ASN A 224 -7.79 -20.51 -32.43
C ASN A 224 -7.12 -19.35 -31.66
N GLU A 225 -6.15 -18.66 -32.26
CA GLU A 225 -5.36 -17.59 -31.63
C GLU A 225 -6.20 -16.45 -31.04
N GLU A 226 -7.24 -16.00 -31.74
CA GLU A 226 -8.11 -14.91 -31.26
C GLU A 226 -9.00 -15.32 -30.08
N HIS A 227 -9.24 -16.62 -29.89
CA HIS A 227 -10.15 -17.13 -28.86
C HIS A 227 -9.44 -17.73 -27.65
N ASP A 228 -8.16 -18.10 -27.75
CA ASP A 228 -7.39 -18.59 -26.59
C ASP A 228 -6.91 -17.42 -25.73
N LEU A 229 -7.73 -17.06 -24.76
CA LEU A 229 -7.45 -16.02 -23.77
C LEU A 229 -6.11 -16.27 -23.03
N GLN A 230 -5.76 -17.53 -22.77
CA GLN A 230 -4.58 -17.87 -21.95
C GLN A 230 -3.29 -17.77 -22.76
N LEU A 231 -3.34 -18.19 -24.03
CA LEU A 231 -2.25 -17.98 -24.97
C LEU A 231 -1.94 -16.50 -25.16
N ASN A 232 -2.97 -15.67 -25.31
CA ASN A 232 -2.83 -14.21 -25.40
C ASN A 232 -2.22 -13.59 -24.14
N VAL A 233 -2.61 -14.06 -22.94
CA VAL A 233 -1.98 -13.65 -21.68
C VAL A 233 -0.49 -14.05 -21.66
N ALA A 234 -0.16 -15.27 -22.06
CA ALA A 234 1.22 -15.74 -22.12
C ALA A 234 2.10 -14.89 -23.07
N LYS A 235 1.59 -14.57 -24.27
CA LYS A 235 2.22 -13.69 -25.26
C LYS A 235 2.44 -12.29 -24.66
N ASN A 236 1.41 -11.69 -24.04
CA ASN A 236 1.50 -10.36 -23.42
C ASN A 236 2.53 -10.28 -22.28
N LEU A 237 2.69 -11.36 -21.52
CA LEU A 237 3.67 -11.47 -20.44
C LEU A 237 5.07 -11.90 -20.91
N ASN A 238 5.27 -12.10 -22.21
CA ASN A 238 6.48 -12.65 -22.80
C ASN A 238 6.91 -14.00 -22.17
N ILE A 239 5.93 -14.83 -21.83
CA ILE A 239 6.16 -16.18 -21.30
C ILE A 239 6.58 -17.09 -22.47
N PRO A 240 7.66 -17.89 -22.34
CA PRO A 240 8.01 -18.90 -23.33
C PRO A 240 6.86 -19.89 -23.57
N ILE A 241 6.42 -20.00 -24.82
CA ILE A 241 5.41 -20.96 -25.30
C ILE A 241 6.16 -22.14 -25.91
N VAL A 242 6.04 -23.33 -25.34
CA VAL A 242 6.84 -24.50 -25.73
C VAL A 242 5.99 -25.77 -25.85
N LYS A 243 6.49 -26.72 -26.65
CA LYS A 243 5.88 -28.04 -26.81
C LYS A 243 6.06 -28.93 -25.58
N PRO A 244 5.15 -29.89 -25.31
CA PRO A 244 5.24 -30.78 -24.15
C PRO A 244 6.55 -31.59 -24.05
N ASN A 245 7.19 -31.87 -25.18
CA ASN A 245 8.48 -32.55 -25.24
C ASN A 245 9.63 -31.79 -24.53
N TRP A 246 9.51 -30.47 -24.31
CA TRP A 246 10.48 -29.72 -23.51
C TRP A 246 10.53 -30.21 -22.06
N LEU A 247 9.36 -30.39 -21.44
CA LEU A 247 9.27 -30.84 -20.06
C LEU A 247 9.76 -32.29 -19.92
N GLN A 248 9.42 -33.14 -20.89
CA GLN A 248 9.96 -34.50 -20.98
C GLN A 248 11.48 -34.52 -21.13
N GLY A 249 12.03 -33.61 -21.94
CA GLY A 249 13.47 -33.41 -22.07
C GLY A 249 14.14 -33.02 -20.75
N CYS A 250 13.53 -32.09 -20.02
CA CYS A 250 14.02 -31.67 -18.70
C CYS A 250 14.03 -32.85 -17.70
N LEU A 251 13.01 -33.71 -17.73
CA LEU A 251 12.96 -34.92 -16.92
C LEU A 251 14.06 -35.92 -17.29
N LYS A 252 14.25 -36.16 -18.59
CA LYS A 252 15.26 -37.11 -19.10
C LYS A 252 16.68 -36.68 -18.73
N GLU A 253 17.00 -35.40 -18.92
CA GLU A 253 18.33 -34.84 -18.66
C GLU A 253 18.53 -34.45 -17.19
N LYS A 254 17.47 -34.47 -16.37
CA LYS A 254 17.45 -34.06 -14.95
C LYS A 254 18.00 -32.65 -14.72
N GLN A 255 17.79 -31.76 -15.70
CA GLN A 255 18.24 -30.38 -15.68
C GLN A 255 17.35 -29.50 -16.55
N LEU A 256 17.35 -28.21 -16.28
CA LEU A 256 16.66 -27.22 -17.08
C LEU A 256 17.26 -27.14 -18.50
N LEU A 257 16.42 -27.36 -19.51
CA LEU A 257 16.81 -27.21 -20.92
C LEU A 257 16.41 -25.85 -21.48
N GLY A 258 17.22 -25.33 -22.41
CA GLY A 258 16.89 -24.12 -23.15
C GLY A 258 15.67 -24.31 -24.07
N VAL A 259 14.77 -23.32 -24.07
CA VAL A 259 13.46 -23.40 -24.76
C VAL A 259 13.51 -23.28 -26.29
N LYS A 260 14.59 -22.74 -26.87
CA LYS A 260 14.67 -22.40 -28.31
C LYS A 260 14.38 -23.55 -29.28
N LYS A 261 14.70 -24.79 -28.90
CA LYS A 261 14.47 -25.98 -29.74
C LYS A 261 13.04 -26.52 -29.64
N PHE A 262 12.23 -25.93 -28.77
CA PHE A 262 10.94 -26.46 -28.34
C PHE A 262 9.80 -25.45 -28.52
N TYR A 263 10.06 -24.31 -29.16
CA TYR A 263 9.00 -23.47 -29.71
C TYR A 263 8.19 -24.26 -30.77
#